data_AF-A0A9Q2WF69-F1
#
_entry.id   AF-A0A9Q2WF69-F1
#
_cell.length_a   1.000
_cell.length_b   1.000
_cell.length_c   1.000
_cell.angle_alpha   90.00
_cell.angle_beta   90.00
_cell.angle_gamma   90.00
#
_symmetry.space_group_name_H-M   'P 1'
#
loop_
_entity.id
_entity.type
_entity.pdbx_description
1 polymer ?
#
loop_
_entity_poly.entity_id
_entity_poly.type
_entity_poly.pdbx_seq_one_letter_code
_entity_poly.pdbx_strand_id
1 'polypeptide(L)'
;MKFGNAISLFCAALFDGFHYRYCPVWDRGLAKLMEEGVLLEVRNGIALFECDSRLYEIFVGMGFQHFGFLISMDAHAIDESARRRASFATMERLKRLVEEENARIAKERESEMQVMMKTLLAE
;
A
#
# COMPACT_ATOMS: atom_id res chain seq x y z
N MET A 1 16.46 -23.53 2.53
CA MET A 1 16.75 -22.17 2.04
C MET A 1 15.62 -21.74 1.12
N LYS A 2 14.76 -20.80 1.55
CA LYS A 2 13.65 -20.27 0.75
C LYS A 2 14.09 -18.96 0.08
N PHE A 3 14.76 -19.04 -1.07
CA PHE A 3 15.05 -17.88 -1.92
C PHE A 3 13.86 -17.63 -2.87
N GLY A 4 12.71 -17.25 -2.31
CA GLY A 4 11.51 -16.92 -3.09
C GLY A 4 11.35 -15.41 -3.22
N ASN A 5 11.64 -14.87 -4.41
CA ASN A 5 11.11 -13.61 -4.93
C ASN A 5 11.35 -12.30 -4.14
N ALA A 6 12.59 -12.03 -3.73
CA ALA A 6 13.02 -10.65 -3.51
C ALA A 6 13.40 -9.99 -4.85
N ILE A 7 12.45 -9.85 -5.77
CA ILE A 7 12.66 -8.98 -6.94
C ILE A 7 12.59 -7.55 -6.39
N SER A 8 13.75 -6.91 -6.28
CA SER A 8 13.84 -5.49 -5.93
C SER A 8 12.97 -4.67 -6.88
N LEU A 9 12.30 -3.65 -6.35
CA LEU A 9 11.56 -2.67 -7.12
C LEU A 9 12.42 -2.05 -8.24
N PHE A 10 13.72 -1.96 -8.03
CA PHE A 10 14.68 -1.54 -9.05
C PHE A 10 14.74 -2.50 -10.24
N CYS A 11 14.72 -3.82 -10.00
CA CYS A 11 14.82 -4.84 -11.05
C CYS A 11 13.54 -4.90 -11.90
N ALA A 12 12.35 -4.76 -11.30
CA ALA A 12 11.10 -4.76 -12.04
C ALA A 12 10.94 -3.53 -12.95
N ALA A 13 11.54 -2.38 -12.57
CA ALA A 13 11.59 -1.18 -13.40
C ALA A 13 12.36 -1.37 -14.70
N LEU A 14 13.44 -2.15 -14.63
CA LEU A 14 14.40 -2.38 -15.70
C LEU A 14 13.79 -3.21 -16.85
N PHE A 15 12.80 -4.06 -16.56
CA PHE A 15 12.21 -4.95 -17.56
C PHE A 15 10.90 -4.44 -18.15
N ASP A 16 10.09 -3.71 -17.38
CA ASP A 16 8.68 -3.42 -17.73
C ASP A 16 8.32 -1.93 -17.73
N GLY A 17 9.22 -1.07 -17.25
CA GLY A 17 8.96 0.36 -17.13
C GLY A 17 7.92 0.71 -16.06
N PHE A 18 7.55 1.98 -16.01
CA PHE A 18 6.50 2.51 -15.11
C PHE A 18 5.49 3.31 -15.89
N HIS A 19 4.23 3.15 -15.53
CA HIS A 19 3.14 3.91 -16.16
C HIS A 19 3.21 5.41 -15.83
N TYR A 20 3.67 5.77 -14.64
CA TYR A 20 3.64 7.16 -14.17
C TYR A 20 5.02 7.77 -14.02
N ARG A 21 5.15 9.03 -14.45
CA ARG A 21 6.38 9.81 -14.30
C ARG A 21 6.70 10.03 -12.82
N TYR A 22 7.98 9.96 -12.51
CA TYR A 22 8.49 10.36 -11.20
C TYR A 22 8.13 11.82 -10.90
N CYS A 23 7.65 12.09 -9.69
CA CYS A 23 7.40 13.43 -9.20
C CYS A 23 8.02 13.61 -7.81
N PRO A 24 9.00 14.52 -7.65
CA PRO A 24 9.63 14.74 -6.35
C PRO A 24 8.69 15.37 -5.32
N VAL A 25 7.65 16.09 -5.76
CA VAL A 25 6.63 16.64 -4.85
C VAL A 25 5.79 15.52 -4.27
N TRP A 26 5.34 14.59 -5.11
CA TRP A 26 4.60 13.41 -4.66
C TRP A 26 5.46 12.50 -3.79
N ASP A 27 6.73 12.29 -4.14
CA ASP A 27 7.66 11.49 -3.35
C ASP A 27 7.77 11.99 -1.91
N ARG A 28 7.97 13.30 -1.72
CA ARG A 28 7.99 13.92 -0.39
C ARG A 28 6.64 13.86 0.31
N GLY A 29 5.55 14.08 -0.42
CA GLY A 29 4.19 13.98 0.13
C GLY A 29 3.88 12.59 0.66
N LEU A 30 4.24 11.55 -0.10
CA LEU A 30 4.08 10.16 0.30
C LEU A 30 5.00 9.78 1.47
N ALA A 31 6.25 10.25 1.46
CA ALA A 31 7.14 10.04 2.60
C ALA A 31 6.58 10.66 3.89
N LYS A 32 6.09 11.91 3.81
CA LYS A 32 5.41 12.60 4.92
C LYS A 32 4.18 11.81 5.39
N LEU A 33 3.33 11.36 4.47
CA LEU A 33 2.14 10.55 4.78
C LEU A 33 2.48 9.28 5.56
N MET A 34 3.58 8.60 5.24
CA MET A 34 4.02 7.41 5.95
C MET A 34 4.70 7.70 7.30
N GLU A 35 5.20 8.92 7.50
CA GLU A 35 5.93 9.31 8.72
C GLU A 35 5.01 9.97 9.76
N GLU A 36 4.07 10.80 9.29
CA GLU A 36 3.18 11.60 10.14
C GLU A 36 1.73 11.12 10.10
N GLY A 37 1.34 10.41 9.04
CA GLY A 37 -0.02 9.91 8.87
C GLY A 37 -0.27 8.57 9.56
N VAL A 38 -1.55 8.22 9.68
CA VAL A 38 -2.02 6.93 10.18
C VAL A 38 -2.55 6.11 9.02
N LEU A 39 -2.03 4.89 8.84
CA LEU A 39 -2.63 3.92 7.94
C LEU A 39 -3.90 3.36 8.60
N LEU A 40 -5.06 3.72 8.06
CA LEU A 40 -6.36 3.29 8.59
C LEU A 40 -6.75 1.91 8.09
N GLU A 41 -6.53 1.64 6.81
CA GLU A 41 -7.03 0.46 6.12
C GLU A 41 -6.16 0.11 4.92
N VAL A 42 -5.98 -1.20 4.68
CA VAL A 42 -5.54 -1.74 3.39
C VAL A 42 -6.60 -2.69 2.88
N ARG A 43 -7.24 -2.35 1.75
CA ARG A 43 -8.29 -3.18 1.15
C ARG A 43 -8.28 -3.06 -0.36
N ASN A 44 -8.50 -4.18 -1.04
CA ASN A 44 -8.64 -4.25 -2.50
C ASN A 44 -7.48 -3.55 -3.27
N GLY A 45 -6.27 -3.58 -2.72
CA GLY A 45 -5.13 -2.89 -3.34
C GLY A 45 -5.14 -1.37 -3.17
N ILE A 46 -5.85 -0.85 -2.18
CA ILE A 46 -5.87 0.57 -1.81
C ILE A 46 -5.45 0.66 -0.35
N ALA A 47 -4.50 1.54 -0.06
CA ALA A 47 -4.12 1.93 1.29
C ALA A 47 -4.76 3.30 1.58
N LEU A 48 -5.54 3.36 2.65
CA LEU A 48 -6.19 4.57 3.12
C LEU A 48 -5.39 5.18 4.27
N PHE A 49 -4.88 6.38 4.06
CA PHE A 49 -4.16 7.14 5.08
C PHE A 49 -4.99 8.33 5.57
N GLU A 50 -4.86 8.64 6.85
CA GLU A 50 -5.28 9.92 7.42
C GLU A 50 -4.04 10.75 7.81
N CYS A 51 -4.00 12.01 7.40
CA CYS A 51 -2.97 12.96 7.81
C CYS A 51 -3.56 14.37 7.81
N ASP A 52 -3.30 15.17 8.85
CA ASP A 52 -3.80 16.55 8.95
C ASP A 52 -5.34 16.65 8.75
N SER A 53 -6.10 15.68 9.28
CA SER A 53 -7.57 15.53 9.11
C SER A 53 -8.05 15.40 7.65
N ARG A 54 -7.17 14.93 6.77
CA ARG A 54 -7.49 14.61 5.37
C ARG A 54 -7.26 13.14 5.08
N LEU A 55 -8.05 12.61 4.14
CA LEU A 55 -7.97 11.23 3.71
C LEU A 55 -7.26 11.11 2.37
N TYR A 56 -6.38 10.11 2.27
CA TYR A 56 -5.57 9.87 1.09
C TYR A 56 -5.67 8.39 0.70
N GLU A 57 -6.15 8.13 -0.51
CA GLU A 57 -6.20 6.78 -1.06
C GLU A 57 -5.03 6.56 -2.00
N ILE A 58 -4.17 5.60 -1.67
CA ILE A 58 -2.97 5.28 -2.43
C ILE A 58 -3.11 3.88 -3.02
N PHE A 59 -2.79 3.74 -4.30
CA PHE A 59 -2.82 2.43 -4.95
C PHE A 59 -1.64 1.57 -4.50
N VAL A 60 -1.96 0.41 -3.94
CA VAL A 60 -1.02 -0.60 -3.43
C VAL A 60 -1.36 -2.00 -3.94
N GLY A 61 -2.10 -2.08 -5.04
CA GLY A 61 -2.61 -3.31 -5.63
C GLY A 61 -1.57 -4.18 -6.33
N MET A 62 -2.07 -5.26 -6.94
CA MET A 62 -1.26 -6.26 -7.64
C MET A 62 -0.69 -5.68 -8.93
N GLY A 63 0.63 -5.47 -8.97
CA GLY A 63 1.33 -5.00 -10.16
C GLY A 63 2.26 -3.83 -9.85
N PHE A 64 3.56 -4.06 -10.01
CA PHE A 64 4.59 -3.12 -9.61
C PHE A 64 4.56 -1.79 -10.40
N GLN A 65 4.10 -1.83 -11.65
CA GLN A 65 4.07 -0.67 -12.56
C GLN A 65 3.09 0.44 -12.10
N HIS A 66 2.18 0.08 -11.20
CA HIS A 66 1.09 0.93 -10.70
C HIS A 66 1.22 1.23 -9.21
N PHE A 67 2.32 0.87 -8.55
CA PHE A 67 2.41 0.97 -7.10
C PHE A 67 2.70 2.40 -6.60
N GLY A 68 2.01 2.82 -5.55
CA GLY A 68 2.35 4.00 -4.75
C GLY A 68 1.96 5.35 -5.35
N PHE A 69 0.94 5.41 -6.23
CA PHE A 69 0.37 6.68 -6.69
C PHE A 69 -0.93 7.02 -5.95
N LEU A 70 -1.21 8.32 -5.85
CA LEU A 70 -2.44 8.85 -5.26
C LEU A 70 -3.64 8.60 -6.19
N ILE A 71 -4.67 7.93 -5.70
CA ILE A 71 -5.93 7.65 -6.39
C ILE A 71 -6.94 8.76 -6.11
N SER A 72 -7.09 9.13 -4.84
CA SER A 72 -8.05 10.14 -4.41
C SER A 72 -7.55 10.85 -3.15
N MET A 73 -8.07 12.05 -2.91
CA MET A 73 -7.89 12.81 -1.69
C MET A 73 -9.25 13.34 -1.25
N ASP A 74 -9.65 13.12 0.00
CA ASP A 74 -10.94 13.53 0.55
C ASP A 74 -12.13 13.10 -0.35
N ALA A 75 -12.09 11.86 -0.84
CA ALA A 75 -13.03 11.28 -1.81
C ALA A 75 -13.08 11.97 -3.20
N HIS A 76 -12.17 12.90 -3.48
CA HIS A 76 -11.98 13.48 -4.82
C HIS A 76 -10.95 12.67 -5.61
N ALA A 77 -11.41 12.03 -6.68
CA ALA A 77 -10.54 11.25 -7.56
C ALA A 77 -9.50 12.13 -8.27
N ILE A 78 -8.26 11.65 -8.28
CA ILE A 78 -7.16 12.25 -9.04
C ILE A 78 -7.25 11.78 -10.49
N ASP A 79 -7.28 12.75 -11.40
CA ASP A 79 -7.23 12.49 -12.83
C ASP A 79 -6.02 11.64 -13.21
N GLU A 80 -6.23 10.68 -14.12
CA GLU A 80 -5.18 9.74 -14.49
C GLU A 80 -3.93 10.43 -15.07
N SER A 81 -4.11 11.52 -15.82
CA SER A 81 -3.00 12.31 -16.37
C SER A 81 -2.19 13.04 -15.30
N ALA A 82 -2.80 13.29 -14.13
CA ALA A 82 -2.18 13.93 -12.98
C ALA A 82 -1.48 12.94 -12.05
N ARG A 83 -1.70 11.63 -12.21
CA ARG A 83 -1.04 10.60 -11.39
C ARG A 83 0.47 10.61 -11.60
N ARG A 84 1.19 10.41 -10.50
CA ARG A 84 2.64 10.45 -10.45
C ARG A 84 3.16 9.33 -9.58
N ARG A 85 4.40 8.94 -9.85
CA ARG A 85 5.12 7.93 -9.07
C ARG A 85 6.09 8.57 -8.09
N ALA A 86 6.22 7.99 -6.90
CA ALA A 86 7.27 8.34 -5.95
C ALA A 86 8.63 7.74 -6.37
N SER A 87 9.67 7.97 -5.59
CA SER A 87 10.96 7.29 -5.77
C SER A 87 10.84 5.80 -5.43
N PHE A 88 11.79 5.00 -5.90
CA PHE A 88 11.82 3.57 -5.59
C PHE A 88 11.94 3.30 -4.10
N ALA A 89 12.77 4.08 -3.41
CA ALA A 89 12.98 3.95 -1.98
C ALA A 89 11.68 4.20 -1.20
N THR A 90 10.93 5.25 -1.56
CA THR A 90 9.65 5.57 -0.92
C THR A 90 8.60 4.50 -1.18
N MET A 91 8.52 3.99 -2.42
CA MET A 91 7.60 2.87 -2.73
C MET A 91 7.99 1.58 -2.00
N GLU A 92 9.27 1.31 -1.80
CA GLU A 92 9.71 0.13 -1.05
C GLU A 92 9.31 0.23 0.42
N ARG A 93 9.45 1.41 1.02
CA ARG A 93 8.96 1.70 2.37
C ARG A 93 7.44 1.48 2.46
N LEU A 94 6.68 2.02 1.52
CA LEU A 94 5.23 1.84 1.45
C LEU A 94 4.86 0.35 1.34
N LYS A 95 5.56 -0.40 0.49
CA LYS A 95 5.33 -1.83 0.31
C LYS A 95 5.52 -2.59 1.62
N ARG A 96 6.60 -2.35 2.36
CA ARG A 96 6.86 -3.00 3.65
C ARG A 96 5.76 -2.69 4.66
N LEU A 97 5.36 -1.43 4.75
CA LEU A 97 4.29 -0.98 5.65
C LEU A 97 2.95 -1.68 5.34
N VAL A 98 2.61 -1.78 4.06
CA VAL A 98 1.40 -2.49 3.59
C VAL A 98 1.47 -4.00 3.84
N GLU A 99 2.64 -4.63 3.66
CA GLU A 99 2.84 -6.05 3.93
C GLU A 99 2.73 -6.36 5.44
N GLU A 100 3.28 -5.50 6.30
CA GLU A 100 3.17 -5.61 7.75
C GLU A 100 1.71 -5.51 8.20
N GLU A 101 0.95 -4.54 7.67
CA GLU A 101 -0.46 -4.36 8.00
C GLU A 101 -1.32 -5.54 7.52
N ASN A 102 -1.10 -6.01 6.29
CA ASN A 102 -1.80 -7.20 5.79
C ASN A 102 -1.51 -8.45 6.63
N ALA A 103 -0.26 -8.62 7.10
CA ALA A 103 0.10 -9.72 7.98
C ALA A 103 -0.61 -9.63 9.35
N ARG A 104 -0.75 -8.42 9.90
CA ARG A 104 -1.52 -8.17 11.13
C ARG A 104 -2.99 -8.53 10.95
N ILE A 105 -3.63 -8.04 9.90
CA ILE A 105 -5.04 -8.33 9.57
C ILE A 105 -5.25 -9.84 9.36
N ALA A 106 -4.34 -10.52 8.67
CA ALA A 106 -4.44 -11.97 8.45
C ALA A 106 -4.41 -12.75 9.77
N LYS A 107 -3.53 -12.35 10.70
CA LYS A 107 -3.41 -12.97 12.03
C LYS A 107 -4.67 -12.72 12.89
N GLU A 108 -5.22 -11.52 12.86
CA GLU A 108 -6.46 -11.19 13.56
C GLU A 108 -7.62 -12.04 13.04
N ARG A 109 -7.80 -12.14 11.71
CA ARG A 109 -8.82 -13.01 11.10
C ARG A 109 -8.65 -14.48 11.44
N GLU A 110 -7.42 -14.98 11.47
CA GLU A 110 -7.16 -16.37 11.87
C GLU A 110 -7.59 -16.60 13.32
N SER A 111 -7.30 -15.66 14.22
CA SER A 111 -7.70 -15.76 15.63
C SER A 111 -9.22 -15.72 15.82
N GLU A 112 -9.92 -14.83 15.10
CA GLU A 112 -11.39 -14.74 15.11
C GLU A 112 -12.04 -16.03 14.60
N MET A 113 -11.50 -16.60 13.51
CA MET A 113 -11.99 -17.85 12.94
C MET A 113 -11.79 -19.02 13.90
N GLN A 114 -10.66 -19.09 14.61
CA GLN A 114 -10.43 -20.10 15.64
C GLN A 114 -11.40 -19.99 16.81
N VAL A 115 -11.74 -18.76 17.24
CA VAL A 115 -12.74 -18.53 18.30
C VAL A 115 -14.14 -18.95 17.83
N MET A 116 -14.54 -18.58 16.61
CA MET A 116 -15.83 -18.98 16.04
C MET A 116 -15.93 -20.51 15.90
N MET A 117 -14.91 -21.18 15.38
CA MET A 117 -14.90 -22.64 15.25
C MET A 117 -15.01 -23.34 16.60
N LYS A 118 -14.33 -22.86 17.64
CA LYS A 118 -14.45 -23.42 18.99
C LYS A 118 -15.85 -23.25 19.57
N THR A 119 -16.50 -22.13 19.30
CA THR A 119 -17.88 -21.85 19.74
C THR A 119 -18.86 -22.79 19.06
N LEU A 120 -18.75 -22.97 17.74
CA LEU A 120 -19.60 -23.87 16.95
C LEU A 120 -19.40 -25.36 17.28
N LEU A 121 -18.22 -25.75 17.77
CA LEU A 121 -17.93 -27.13 18.19
C LEU A 121 -18.30 -27.40 19.66
N ALA A 122 -18.64 -26.37 20.43
CA ALA A 122 -19.04 -26.48 21.83
C ALA A 122 -20.58 -26.51 22.02
N GLU A 123 -21.34 -26.25 20.95
CA GLU A 123 -22.80 -26.48 20.85
C GLU A 123 -23.11 -27.87 20.29
#